data_AF-A0A2V7J1S2-F1
#
_entry.id   AF-A0A2V7J1S2-F1
#
_cell.length_a   1.000
_cell.length_b   1.000
_cell.length_c   1.000
_cell.angle_alpha   90.00
_cell.angle_beta   90.00
_cell.angle_gamma   90.00
#
_symmetry.space_group_name_H-M   'P 1'
#
loop_
_entity.id
_entity.type
_entity.pdbx_description
1 polymer ?
#
loop_
_entity_poly.entity_id
_entity_poly.type
_entity_poly.pdbx_seq_one_letter_code
_entity_poly.pdbx_strand_id
1 'polypeptide(L)'
;MPEKTAPIRVLVHADESCLGNGMEPPNPGGNAALIEAPAGDSVARWDLYECSPDTTNNRMALAGAIATLEWLHRQWRKARVTYVSDSEYLIKGMNEWVPGWVTRGWRRKGGAVENLPLWQKLVQAAGGHAVEWRWVRGHNDNPKNEYANDLAIRAAERQERSNGLVPSGFDTWLAQRRARRQYTDYDPDQELHERL
;
A
#
# COMPACT_ATOMS: atom_id res chain seq x y z
N MET A 1 -20.11 -17.20 -26.16
CA MET A 1 -18.97 -17.20 -25.21
C MET A 1 -19.10 -15.96 -24.37
N PRO A 2 -19.02 -16.01 -23.03
CA PRO A 2 -19.07 -14.78 -22.25
C PRO A 2 -17.81 -13.98 -22.57
N GLU A 3 -18.01 -12.72 -22.95
CA GLU A 3 -16.96 -11.76 -23.24
C GLU A 3 -16.00 -11.71 -22.04
N LYS A 4 -14.71 -11.96 -22.27
CA LYS A 4 -13.70 -11.84 -21.21
C LYS A 4 -13.59 -10.36 -20.88
N THR A 5 -14.36 -9.89 -19.92
CA THR A 5 -14.22 -8.54 -19.36
C THR A 5 -12.77 -8.36 -18.90
N ALA A 6 -12.14 -7.28 -19.35
CA ALA A 6 -10.78 -6.95 -18.97
C ALA A 6 -10.70 -6.84 -17.44
N PRO A 7 -9.60 -7.31 -16.81
CA PRO A 7 -9.44 -7.15 -15.37
C PRO A 7 -9.47 -5.67 -14.99
N ILE A 8 -10.18 -5.35 -13.91
CA ILE A 8 -10.24 -4.00 -13.35
C ILE A 8 -8.82 -3.50 -13.04
N ARG A 9 -8.57 -2.22 -13.28
CA ARG A 9 -7.30 -1.57 -12.92
C ARG A 9 -7.47 -0.89 -11.57
N VAL A 10 -6.49 -1.07 -10.69
CA VAL A 10 -6.50 -0.54 -9.33
C VAL A 10 -5.16 0.14 -9.09
N LEU A 11 -5.20 1.37 -8.61
CA LEU A 11 -4.03 2.12 -8.17
C LEU A 11 -4.02 2.16 -6.65
N VAL A 12 -2.88 1.80 -6.05
CA VAL A 12 -2.68 1.78 -4.61
C VAL A 12 -1.50 2.66 -4.29
N HIS A 13 -1.68 3.63 -3.41
CA HIS A 13 -0.59 4.35 -2.74
C HIS A 13 -0.58 3.96 -1.27
N ALA A 14 0.54 3.44 -0.78
CA ALA A 14 0.64 2.91 0.56
C ALA A 14 1.94 3.31 1.24
N ASP A 15 1.86 3.50 2.56
CA ASP A 15 2.97 3.89 3.39
C ASP A 15 2.84 3.26 4.80
N GLU A 16 3.94 3.29 5.54
CA GLU A 16 4.05 2.82 6.91
C GLU A 16 4.78 3.81 7.80
N SER A 17 4.45 3.83 9.08
CA SER A 17 5.17 4.66 10.04
C SER A 17 5.19 4.03 11.42
N CYS A 18 6.31 4.20 12.11
CA CYS A 18 6.50 3.84 13.51
C CYS A 18 6.86 5.10 14.32
N LEU A 19 6.28 5.25 15.51
CA LEU A 19 6.40 6.46 16.33
C LEU A 19 7.61 6.46 17.28
N GLY A 20 8.41 5.40 17.29
CA GLY A 20 9.65 5.29 18.07
C GLY A 20 10.91 5.27 17.21
N ASN A 21 12.07 5.34 17.85
CA ASN A 21 13.37 5.23 17.20
C ASN A 21 13.74 3.79 16.77
N GLY A 22 12.83 2.83 16.95
CA GLY A 22 13.04 1.41 16.65
C GLY A 22 14.04 0.68 17.55
N MET A 23 14.58 1.35 18.57
CA MET A 23 15.63 0.82 19.45
C MET A 23 15.08 0.25 20.76
N GLU A 24 13.99 0.82 21.29
CA GLU A 24 13.36 0.36 22.53
C GLU A 24 11.85 0.14 22.35
N PRO A 25 11.31 -1.04 22.69
CA PRO A 25 9.88 -1.30 22.67
C PRO A 25 9.17 -0.61 23.87
N PRO A 26 7.87 -0.31 23.75
CA PRO A 26 7.04 -0.54 22.56
C PRO A 26 7.33 0.47 21.46
N ASN A 27 7.30 0.02 20.21
CA ASN A 27 7.34 0.87 19.03
C ASN A 27 6.00 0.82 18.27
N PRO A 28 5.02 1.66 18.63
CA PRO A 28 3.73 1.70 17.96
C PRO A 28 3.91 2.03 16.48
N GLY A 29 3.25 1.27 15.62
CA GLY A 29 3.30 1.50 14.18
C GLY A 29 1.95 1.37 13.51
N GLY A 30 1.86 1.97 12.33
CA GLY A 30 0.70 2.01 11.46
C GLY A 30 1.11 1.76 10.01
N ASN A 31 0.20 1.21 9.23
CA ASN A 31 0.28 1.20 7.78
C ASN A 31 -1.05 1.71 7.22
N ALA A 32 -1.00 2.28 6.03
CA ALA A 32 -2.20 2.71 5.34
C ALA A 32 -2.05 2.61 3.83
N ALA A 33 -3.19 2.50 3.15
CA ALA A 33 -3.29 2.50 1.71
C ALA A 33 -4.50 3.35 1.26
N LEU A 34 -4.26 4.26 0.32
CA LEU A 34 -5.27 4.85 -0.55
C LEU A 34 -5.43 3.94 -1.77
N ILE A 35 -6.65 3.48 -2.01
CA ILE A 35 -6.99 2.56 -3.10
C ILE A 35 -7.97 3.24 -4.03
N GLU A 36 -7.64 3.27 -5.32
CA GLU A 36 -8.43 3.92 -6.36
C GLU A 36 -8.77 2.94 -7.48
N ALA A 37 -10.02 2.99 -7.94
CA ALA A 37 -10.48 2.22 -9.09
C ALA A 37 -11.53 2.99 -9.91
N PRO A 38 -11.69 2.70 -11.20
CA PRO A 38 -12.71 3.30 -12.04
C PRO A 38 -14.13 3.04 -11.53
N ALA A 39 -14.97 4.06 -11.60
CA ALA A 39 -16.40 4.02 -11.27
C ALA A 39 -17.22 4.78 -12.33
N GLY A 40 -17.35 4.18 -13.51
CA GLY A 40 -17.93 4.87 -14.66
C GLY A 40 -17.02 6.00 -15.12
N ASP A 41 -17.54 7.23 -15.16
CA ASP A 41 -16.80 8.44 -15.54
C ASP A 41 -16.08 9.11 -14.35
N SER A 42 -16.02 8.44 -13.19
CA SER A 42 -15.35 8.95 -11.98
C SER A 42 -14.40 7.94 -11.36
N VAL A 43 -13.69 8.38 -10.31
CA VAL A 43 -12.79 7.56 -9.51
C VAL A 43 -13.42 7.26 -8.16
N ALA A 44 -13.53 5.98 -7.80
CA ALA A 44 -13.87 5.58 -6.45
C ALA A 44 -12.60 5.42 -5.61
N ARG A 45 -12.62 5.95 -4.39
CA ARG A 45 -11.49 5.99 -3.46
C ARG A 45 -11.84 5.37 -2.12
N TRP A 46 -10.95 4.55 -1.60
CA TRP A 46 -11.07 3.95 -0.29
C TRP A 46 -9.77 4.03 0.50
N ASP A 47 -9.90 4.06 1.82
CA ASP A 47 -8.77 3.91 2.73
C ASP A 47 -8.80 2.53 3.38
N LEU A 48 -7.62 1.96 3.56
CA LEU A 48 -7.37 0.83 4.45
C LEU A 48 -6.23 1.23 5.38
N TYR A 49 -6.37 1.01 6.68
CA TYR A 49 -5.28 1.24 7.62
C TYR A 49 -5.32 0.26 8.79
N GLU A 50 -4.14 -0.14 9.23
CA GLU A 50 -3.94 -1.02 10.38
C GLU A 50 -2.88 -0.46 11.33
N CYS A 51 -2.90 -0.95 12.56
CA CYS A 51 -1.95 -0.60 13.61
C CYS A 51 -1.37 -1.83 14.30
N SER A 52 -0.23 -1.64 14.95
CA SER A 52 0.36 -2.59 15.88
C SER A 52 1.02 -1.83 17.04
N PRO A 53 0.87 -2.28 18.29
CA PRO A 53 1.43 -1.58 19.45
C PRO A 53 2.96 -1.72 19.54
N ASP A 54 3.53 -2.75 18.91
CA ASP A 54 4.97 -2.98 18.90
C ASP A 54 5.43 -3.69 17.61
N THR A 55 6.10 -2.94 16.73
CA THR A 55 6.41 -3.37 15.36
C THR A 55 7.62 -2.62 14.80
N THR A 56 7.90 -2.83 13.51
CA THR A 56 8.91 -2.11 12.73
C THR A 56 8.32 -1.63 11.41
N ASN A 57 8.92 -0.62 10.78
CA ASN A 57 8.49 -0.15 9.45
C ASN A 57 8.43 -1.32 8.45
N ASN A 58 9.48 -2.13 8.33
CA ASN A 58 9.49 -3.30 7.43
C ASN A 58 8.31 -4.26 7.65
N ARG A 59 7.93 -4.51 8.91
CA ARG A 59 6.78 -5.37 9.23
C ARG A 59 5.46 -4.70 8.84
N MET A 60 5.33 -3.39 9.08
CA MET A 60 4.14 -2.61 8.72
C MET A 60 3.97 -2.47 7.21
N ALA A 61 5.05 -2.27 6.46
CA ALA A 61 5.06 -2.26 4.99
C ALA A 61 4.47 -3.56 4.41
N LEU A 62 5.01 -4.70 4.87
CA LEU A 62 4.54 -6.02 4.44
C LEU A 62 3.10 -6.29 4.87
N ALA A 63 2.75 -5.97 6.12
CA ALA A 63 1.40 -6.14 6.62
C ALA A 63 0.36 -5.32 5.84
N GLY A 64 0.67 -4.05 5.53
CA GLY A 64 -0.22 -3.18 4.75
C GLY A 64 -0.43 -3.68 3.33
N ALA A 65 0.65 -4.15 2.67
CA ALA A 65 0.55 -4.74 1.35
C ALA A 65 -0.29 -6.03 1.35
N ILE A 66 -0.10 -6.89 2.36
CA ILE A 66 -0.91 -8.10 2.54
C ILE A 66 -2.39 -7.74 2.73
N ALA A 67 -2.69 -6.87 3.69
CA ALA A 67 -4.06 -6.49 4.02
C ALA A 67 -4.78 -5.89 2.81
N THR A 68 -4.10 -5.03 2.06
CA THR A 68 -4.62 -4.44 0.82
C THR A 68 -4.95 -5.51 -0.21
N LEU A 69 -4.01 -6.38 -0.55
CA LEU A 69 -4.21 -7.41 -1.58
C LEU A 69 -5.25 -8.46 -1.16
N GLU A 70 -5.30 -8.85 0.11
CA GLU A 70 -6.35 -9.73 0.64
C GLU A 70 -7.74 -9.09 0.53
N TRP A 71 -7.83 -7.76 0.67
CA TRP A 71 -9.08 -7.04 0.47
C TRP A 71 -9.48 -7.00 -1.01
N LEU A 72 -8.52 -6.73 -1.90
CA LEU A 72 -8.76 -6.73 -3.35
C LEU A 72 -9.30 -8.08 -3.85
N HIS A 73 -8.83 -9.20 -3.31
CA HIS A 73 -9.38 -10.54 -3.61
C HIS A 73 -10.85 -10.69 -3.27
N ARG A 74 -11.33 -10.05 -2.21
CA ARG A 74 -12.75 -10.08 -1.83
C ARG A 74 -13.64 -9.27 -2.76
N GLN A 75 -13.08 -8.28 -3.46
CA GLN A 75 -13.83 -7.44 -4.40
C GLN A 75 -13.76 -7.96 -5.82
N TRP A 76 -12.58 -8.37 -6.24
CA TRP A 76 -12.30 -8.65 -7.64
C TRP A 76 -11.53 -9.95 -7.77
N ARG A 77 -12.09 -10.88 -8.55
CA ARG A 77 -11.44 -12.16 -8.84
C ARG A 77 -10.08 -11.99 -9.53
N LYS A 78 -9.91 -10.95 -10.34
CA LYS A 78 -8.65 -10.56 -11.01
C LYS A 78 -8.59 -9.05 -11.16
N ALA A 79 -7.43 -8.46 -10.87
CA ALA A 79 -7.16 -7.04 -11.05
C ALA A 79 -5.73 -6.84 -11.59
N ARG A 80 -5.52 -5.73 -12.29
CA ARG A 80 -4.20 -5.17 -12.58
C ARG A 80 -3.92 -4.08 -11.55
N VAL A 81 -3.02 -4.36 -10.62
CA VAL A 81 -2.74 -3.49 -9.47
C VAL A 81 -1.43 -2.77 -9.72
N THR A 82 -1.43 -1.44 -9.71
CA THR A 82 -0.19 -0.68 -9.48
C THR A 82 -0.09 -0.41 -7.99
N TYR A 83 0.90 -1.02 -7.32
CA TYR A 83 1.19 -0.79 -5.92
C TYR A 83 2.37 0.17 -5.79
N VAL A 84 2.11 1.37 -5.30
CA VAL A 84 3.07 2.45 -5.12
C VAL A 84 3.37 2.61 -3.64
N SER A 85 4.66 2.65 -3.29
CA SER A 85 5.13 2.91 -1.92
C SER A 85 6.56 3.42 -1.97
N ASP A 86 6.98 4.18 -0.96
CA ASP A 86 8.36 4.59 -0.75
C ASP A 86 9.21 3.58 0.05
N SER A 87 8.58 2.50 0.53
CA SER A 87 9.25 1.38 1.18
C SER A 87 10.14 0.61 0.22
N GLU A 88 11.43 0.97 0.16
CA GLU A 88 12.41 0.23 -0.65
C GLU A 88 12.47 -1.25 -0.26
N TYR A 89 12.29 -1.58 1.02
CA TYR A 89 12.29 -2.95 1.53
C TYR A 89 11.17 -3.78 0.88
N LEU A 90 9.96 -3.24 0.82
CA LEU A 90 8.81 -3.87 0.17
C LEU A 90 9.04 -3.98 -1.35
N ILE A 91 9.32 -2.85 -2.00
CA ILE A 91 9.35 -2.78 -3.48
C ILE A 91 10.52 -3.58 -4.06
N LYS A 92 11.74 -3.41 -3.54
CA LYS A 92 12.90 -4.21 -3.97
C LYS A 92 12.72 -5.67 -3.60
N GLY A 93 12.13 -5.95 -2.43
CA GLY A 93 11.85 -7.33 -2.04
C GLY A 93 10.93 -8.05 -3.01
N MET A 94 9.82 -7.44 -3.41
CA MET A 94 8.90 -8.03 -4.39
C MET A 94 9.48 -8.13 -5.80
N ASN A 95 10.24 -7.12 -6.25
CA ASN A 95 10.79 -7.10 -7.62
C ASN A 95 12.06 -7.95 -7.79
N GLU A 96 12.94 -8.00 -6.79
CA GLU A 96 14.30 -8.52 -6.95
C GLU A 96 14.58 -9.76 -6.09
N TRP A 97 14.13 -9.77 -4.83
CA TRP A 97 14.57 -10.80 -3.86
C TRP A 97 13.64 -12.01 -3.82
N VAL A 98 12.33 -11.76 -3.71
CA VAL A 98 11.29 -12.76 -3.57
C VAL A 98 11.30 -13.79 -4.71
N PRO A 99 11.42 -13.44 -6.00
CA PRO A 99 11.52 -14.43 -7.07
C PRO A 99 12.68 -15.42 -6.86
N GLY A 100 13.83 -14.89 -6.42
CA GLY A 100 15.00 -15.70 -6.09
C GLY A 100 14.84 -16.52 -4.80
N TRP A 101 14.06 -16.06 -3.82
CA TRP A 101 13.78 -16.84 -2.61
C TRP A 101 12.79 -17.97 -2.88
N VAL A 102 11.71 -17.70 -3.61
CA VAL A 102 10.71 -18.71 -3.98
C VAL A 102 11.34 -19.86 -4.77
N THR A 103 12.15 -19.56 -5.78
CA THR A 103 12.86 -20.58 -6.59
C THR A 103 13.83 -21.43 -5.77
N ARG A 104 14.36 -20.91 -4.67
CA ARG A 104 15.28 -21.61 -3.75
C ARG A 104 14.59 -22.20 -2.51
N GLY A 105 13.26 -22.28 -2.51
CA GLY A 105 12.50 -22.82 -1.38
C GLY A 105 12.65 -21.98 -0.11
N TRP A 106 12.65 -20.66 -0.24
CA TRP A 106 12.78 -19.66 0.83
C TRP A 106 14.11 -19.70 1.59
N ARG A 107 15.19 -20.04 0.88
CA ARG A 107 16.57 -20.05 1.42
C ARG A 107 17.41 -18.93 0.79
N ARG A 108 18.29 -18.32 1.58
CA ARG A 108 19.34 -17.41 1.08
C ARG A 108 20.72 -17.79 1.64
N LYS A 109 21.77 -17.46 0.89
CA LYS A 109 23.18 -17.81 1.22
C LYS A 109 23.64 -17.26 2.58
N GLY A 110 23.00 -16.19 3.07
CA GLY A 110 23.32 -15.50 4.32
C GLY A 110 22.46 -15.86 5.53
N GLY A 111 21.77 -17.01 5.53
CA GLY A 111 20.96 -17.46 6.66
C GLY A 111 19.45 -17.25 6.47
N ALA A 112 18.70 -17.16 7.57
CA ALA A 112 17.24 -17.02 7.52
C ALA A 112 16.82 -15.73 6.80
N VAL A 113 15.74 -15.80 6.03
CA VAL A 113 15.09 -14.61 5.47
C VAL A 113 14.34 -13.92 6.59
N GLU A 114 14.66 -12.66 6.85
CA GLU A 114 13.96 -11.86 7.84
C GLU A 114 12.50 -11.63 7.40
N ASN A 115 11.57 -11.63 8.36
CA ASN A 115 10.13 -11.50 8.09
C ASN A 115 9.57 -12.56 7.13
N LEU A 116 10.21 -13.75 7.03
CA LEU A 116 9.82 -14.81 6.11
C LEU A 116 8.32 -15.15 6.11
N PRO A 117 7.64 -15.30 7.27
CA PRO A 117 6.20 -15.58 7.28
C PRO A 117 5.37 -14.49 6.59
N LEU A 118 5.74 -13.21 6.74
CA LEU A 118 5.06 -12.10 6.07
C LEU A 118 5.33 -12.10 4.57
N TRP A 119 6.58 -12.35 4.15
CA TRP A 119 6.90 -12.49 2.73
C TRP A 119 6.12 -13.62 2.05
N GLN A 120 6.03 -14.78 2.71
CA GLN A 120 5.25 -15.91 2.20
C GLN A 120 3.77 -15.56 2.06
N LYS A 121 3.20 -14.89 3.08
CA LYS A 121 1.81 -14.42 3.05
C LYS A 121 1.59 -13.39 1.95
N LEU A 122 2.53 -12.46 1.75
CA LEU A 122 2.45 -11.45 0.70
C LEU A 122 2.48 -12.06 -0.71
N VAL A 123 3.34 -13.06 -0.94
CA VAL A 123 3.36 -13.80 -2.22
C VAL A 123 2.01 -14.48 -2.47
N GLN A 124 1.41 -15.08 -1.44
CA GLN A 124 0.08 -15.69 -1.56
C GLN A 124 -1.00 -14.65 -1.86
N ALA A 125 -1.02 -13.53 -1.13
CA ALA A 125 -1.99 -12.45 -1.32
C ALA A 125 -1.87 -11.77 -2.69
N ALA A 126 -0.65 -11.59 -3.20
CA ALA A 126 -0.42 -11.07 -4.55
C ALA A 126 -0.88 -12.05 -5.65
N GLY A 127 -0.89 -13.36 -5.36
CA GLY A 127 -1.31 -14.39 -6.30
C GLY A 127 -2.76 -14.19 -6.76
N GLY A 128 -2.99 -14.23 -8.07
CA GLY A 128 -4.32 -14.03 -8.67
C GLY A 128 -4.56 -12.62 -9.24
N HIS A 129 -3.81 -11.64 -8.77
CA HIS A 129 -3.72 -10.31 -9.38
C HIS A 129 -2.44 -10.19 -10.22
N ALA A 130 -2.43 -9.27 -11.18
CA ALA A 130 -1.21 -8.84 -11.84
C ALA A 130 -0.74 -7.56 -11.13
N VAL A 131 0.25 -7.68 -10.25
CA VAL A 131 0.73 -6.57 -9.42
C VAL A 131 2.03 -6.01 -10.00
N GLU A 132 2.03 -4.71 -10.27
CA GLU A 132 3.22 -3.93 -10.58
C GLU A 132 3.64 -3.15 -9.34
N TRP A 133 4.86 -3.37 -8.87
CA TRP A 133 5.42 -2.71 -7.67
C TRP A 133 6.27 -1.53 -8.10
N ARG A 134 5.86 -0.31 -7.73
CA ARG A 134 6.55 0.93 -8.08
C ARG A 134 7.06 1.62 -6.83
N TRP A 135 8.34 1.93 -6.84
CA TRP A 135 8.95 2.74 -5.81
C TRP A 135 8.80 4.22 -6.16
N VAL A 136 8.45 5.02 -5.17
CA VAL A 136 8.52 6.49 -5.22
C VAL A 136 9.41 6.98 -4.11
N ARG A 137 9.97 8.17 -4.26
CA ARG A 137 10.70 8.80 -3.16
C ARG A 137 9.69 9.34 -2.15
N GLY A 138 9.85 8.99 -0.88
CA GLY A 138 9.09 9.58 0.23
C GLY A 138 9.33 11.08 0.36
N HIS A 139 8.30 11.81 0.80
CA HIS A 139 8.34 13.27 1.01
C HIS A 139 8.87 14.09 -0.19
N ASN A 140 8.50 13.68 -1.41
CA ASN A 140 8.95 14.32 -2.65
C ASN A 140 7.75 14.78 -3.49
N ASP A 141 6.81 15.48 -2.86
CA ASP A 141 5.61 16.04 -3.50
C ASP A 141 4.74 14.99 -4.21
N ASN A 142 4.55 13.82 -3.58
CA ASN A 142 3.57 12.84 -4.04
C ASN A 142 2.34 12.90 -3.11
N PRO A 143 1.26 13.61 -3.49
CA PRO A 143 0.14 13.87 -2.59
C PRO A 143 -0.56 12.58 -2.10
N LYS A 144 -0.63 11.55 -2.95
CA LYS A 144 -1.28 10.28 -2.59
C LYS A 144 -0.42 9.46 -1.62
N ASN A 145 0.89 9.45 -1.81
CA ASN A 145 1.81 8.80 -0.86
C ASN A 145 1.85 9.55 0.48
N GLU A 146 1.91 10.89 0.44
CA GLU A 146 1.88 11.70 1.67
C GLU A 146 0.57 11.56 2.44
N TYR A 147 -0.54 11.43 1.73
CA TYR A 147 -1.81 11.10 2.35
C TYR A 147 -1.77 9.73 3.04
N ALA A 148 -1.23 8.70 2.38
CA ALA A 148 -1.03 7.39 2.99
C ALA A 148 -0.14 7.46 4.24
N ASN A 149 0.96 8.24 4.20
CA ASN A 149 1.81 8.51 5.36
C ASN A 149 1.03 9.12 6.53
N ASP A 150 0.27 10.19 6.27
CA ASP A 150 -0.54 10.87 7.30
C ASP A 150 -1.56 9.90 7.93
N LEU A 151 -2.13 8.98 7.15
CA LEU A 151 -3.01 7.93 7.66
C LEU A 151 -2.25 6.90 8.49
N ALA A 152 -1.08 6.46 8.05
CA ALA A 152 -0.25 5.50 8.76
C ALA A 152 0.20 6.05 10.13
N ILE A 153 0.66 7.30 10.17
CA ILE A 153 1.00 8.00 11.42
C ILE A 153 -0.22 8.05 12.34
N ARG A 154 -1.38 8.49 11.83
CA ARG A 154 -2.61 8.55 12.63
C ARG A 154 -3.03 7.18 13.18
N ALA A 155 -2.91 6.11 12.39
CA ALA A 155 -3.21 4.76 12.82
C ALA A 155 -2.25 4.29 13.92
N ALA A 156 -0.96 4.63 13.80
CA ALA A 156 0.05 4.37 14.83
C ALA A 156 -0.24 5.12 16.13
N GLU A 157 -0.61 6.41 16.05
CA GLU A 157 -0.86 7.27 17.22
C GLU A 157 -2.09 6.83 17.99
N ARG A 158 -3.17 6.54 17.24
CA ARG A 158 -4.48 6.21 17.83
C ARG A 158 -4.63 4.72 18.13
N GLN A 159 -3.72 3.89 17.63
CA GLN A 159 -3.82 2.44 17.65
C GLN A 159 -5.20 1.97 17.12
N GLU A 160 -5.61 2.57 15.99
CA GLU A 160 -6.90 2.34 15.35
C GLU A 160 -6.71 1.67 13.99
N ARG A 161 -7.67 0.81 13.62
CA ARG A 161 -7.73 0.14 12.31
C ARG A 161 -9.07 0.39 11.65
N SER A 162 -9.10 0.44 10.32
CA SER A 162 -10.33 0.73 9.55
C SER A 162 -11.32 -0.43 9.52
N ASN A 163 -10.90 -1.65 9.88
CA ASN A 163 -11.68 -2.89 9.81
C ASN A 163 -12.23 -3.20 8.39
N GLY A 164 -11.52 -2.76 7.35
CA GLY A 164 -11.87 -2.96 5.95
C GLY A 164 -11.71 -1.68 5.13
N LEU A 165 -12.19 -1.69 3.88
CA LEU A 165 -12.24 -0.46 3.11
C LEU A 165 -13.32 0.47 3.66
N VAL A 166 -12.90 1.68 3.97
CA VAL A 166 -13.78 2.79 4.32
C VAL A 166 -13.72 3.84 3.21
N PRO A 167 -14.77 4.67 3.01
CA PRO A 167 -14.70 5.79 2.08
C PRO A 167 -13.48 6.66 2.36
N SER A 168 -12.73 7.03 1.31
CA SER A 168 -11.47 7.75 1.50
C SER A 168 -11.69 9.18 1.99
N GLY A 169 -10.82 9.63 2.89
CA GLY A 169 -10.71 11.04 3.28
C GLY A 169 -9.84 11.89 2.35
N PHE A 170 -9.30 11.33 1.26
CA PHE A 170 -8.28 11.97 0.42
C PHE A 170 -8.72 13.32 -0.15
N ASP A 171 -9.93 13.44 -0.68
CA ASP A 171 -10.38 14.70 -1.29
C ASP A 171 -10.50 15.82 -0.25
N THR A 172 -10.93 15.47 0.97
CA THR A 172 -10.97 16.42 2.10
C THR A 172 -9.56 16.82 2.53
N TRP A 173 -8.65 15.86 2.62
CA TRP A 173 -7.24 16.12 2.93
C TRP A 173 -6.59 17.02 1.87
N LEU A 174 -6.83 16.76 0.58
CA LEU A 174 -6.29 17.54 -0.53
C LEU A 174 -6.84 18.97 -0.51
N ALA A 175 -8.13 19.15 -0.22
CA ALA A 175 -8.73 20.48 -0.05
C ALA A 175 -8.06 21.27 1.09
N GLN A 176 -7.75 20.62 2.22
CA GLN A 176 -7.03 21.25 3.34
C GLN A 176 -5.59 21.65 2.97
N ARG A 177 -4.89 20.81 2.20
CA ARG A 177 -3.55 21.11 1.66
C ARG A 177 -3.60 22.29 0.68
N ARG A 178 -4.59 22.33 -0.20
CA ARG A 178 -4.83 23.44 -1.14
C ARG A 178 -5.16 24.76 -0.43
N ALA A 179 -5.92 24.73 0.67
CA ALA A 179 -6.15 25.91 1.49
C ALA A 179 -4.85 26.50 2.08
N ARG A 180 -3.80 25.67 2.21
CA ARG A 180 -2.43 26.07 2.61
C ARG A 180 -1.52 26.34 1.41
N ARG A 181 -2.08 26.48 0.20
CA ARG A 181 -1.37 26.70 -1.07
C ARG A 181 -0.42 25.56 -1.47
N GLN A 182 -0.69 24.33 -1.02
CA GLN A 182 -0.02 23.11 -1.47
C GLN A 182 -0.86 22.40 -2.53
N TYR A 183 -0.24 21.77 -3.53
CA TYR A 183 -0.93 20.94 -4.54
C TYR A 183 -2.07 21.66 -5.29
N THR A 184 -1.91 22.95 -5.56
CA THR A 184 -2.93 23.79 -6.22
C THR A 184 -3.29 23.29 -7.60
N ASP A 185 -2.30 22.87 -8.38
CA ASP A 185 -2.44 22.43 -9.77
C ASP A 185 -2.41 20.90 -9.93
N TYR A 186 -2.39 20.17 -8.82
CA TYR A 186 -2.38 18.71 -8.83
C TYR A 186 -3.75 18.17 -9.24
N ASP A 187 -3.81 17.39 -10.31
CA ASP A 187 -5.01 16.63 -10.69
C ASP A 187 -4.98 15.24 -10.02
N PRO A 188 -5.88 14.95 -9.07
CA PRO A 188 -5.90 13.68 -8.35
C PRO A 188 -6.31 12.48 -9.23
N ASP A 189 -6.99 12.71 -10.36
CA ASP A 189 -7.52 11.65 -11.21
C ASP A 189 -6.59 11.35 -12.40
N GLN A 190 -5.66 12.26 -12.72
CA GLN A 190 -4.75 12.17 -13.87
C GLN A 190 -4.03 10.81 -13.93
N GLU A 191 -3.42 10.38 -12.82
CA GLU A 191 -2.62 9.17 -12.80
C GLU A 191 -3.47 7.92 -13.06
N LEU A 192 -4.73 7.91 -12.63
CA LEU A 192 -5.61 6.81 -12.97
C LEU A 192 -5.88 6.85 -14.48
N HIS A 193 -6.33 7.98 -15.03
CA HIS A 193 -6.62 8.11 -16.47
C HIS A 193 -5.46 7.73 -17.39
N GLU A 194 -4.24 8.17 -17.10
CA GLU A 194 -3.04 7.83 -17.88
C GLU A 194 -2.69 6.34 -17.81
N ARG A 195 -3.20 5.65 -16.80
CA ARG A 195 -2.97 4.23 -16.52
C ARG A 195 -4.22 3.38 -16.68
N LEU A 196 -5.33 3.94 -17.19
CA LEU A 196 -6.51 3.22 -17.70
C LEU A 196 -6.37 2.84 -19.17
#